data_AF-A0A258HBY2-F1
#
_entry.id   AF-A0A258HBY2-F1
#
_cell.length_a   1.000
_cell.length_b   1.000
_cell.length_c   1.000
_cell.angle_alpha   90.00
_cell.angle_beta   90.00
_cell.angle_gamma   90.00
#
_symmetry.space_group_name_H-M   'P 1'
#
loop_
_entity.id
_entity.type
_entity.pdbx_description
1 polymer ?
#
loop_
_entity_poly.entity_id
_entity_poly.type
_entity_poly.pdbx_seq_one_letter_code
_entity_poly.pdbx_strand_id
1 'polypeptide(L)'
;MPALPPETDVVDLVILGAGCAGLSLAARLASGDGDLRVVLVDPRTAFADDRSWSFWQHDHHPLRDIVAHEWGGWTYADLAGRSASHRVPGMSYQYIRGVDFYRWALAEIAGDDRIA
;
A
#
# COMPACT_ATOMS: atom_id res chain seq x y z
N MET A 1 -29.71 -11.20 35.70
CA MET A 1 -28.45 -10.93 34.96
C MET A 1 -28.74 -9.87 33.92
N PRO A 2 -27.97 -8.79 33.80
CA PRO A 2 -28.11 -7.90 32.65
C PRO A 2 -27.83 -8.71 31.38
N ALA A 3 -28.66 -8.52 30.36
CA ALA A 3 -28.43 -9.11 29.05
C ALA A 3 -27.06 -8.65 28.54
N LEU A 4 -26.27 -9.59 28.01
CA LEU A 4 -25.09 -9.24 27.22
C LEU A 4 -25.55 -8.29 26.10
N PRO A 5 -24.77 -7.24 25.78
CA PRO A 5 -25.08 -6.42 24.61
C PRO A 5 -25.23 -7.32 23.37
N PRO A 6 -26.06 -6.94 22.38
CA PRO A 6 -26.21 -7.70 21.14
C PRO A 6 -24.83 -7.96 20.54
N GLU A 7 -24.66 -9.15 19.94
CA GLU A 7 -23.40 -9.66 19.38
C GLU A 7 -22.53 -8.53 18.84
N THR A 8 -21.40 -8.29 19.51
CA THR A 8 -20.33 -7.49 18.91
C THR A 8 -19.99 -8.15 17.60
N ASP A 9 -20.09 -7.43 16.48
CA ASP A 9 -19.50 -7.88 15.22
C ASP A 9 -18.08 -8.35 15.51
N VAL A 10 -17.87 -9.66 15.44
CA VAL A 10 -16.56 -10.26 15.73
C VAL A 10 -15.64 -9.82 14.62
N VAL A 11 -14.61 -9.08 14.97
CA VAL A 11 -13.54 -8.64 14.06
C VAL A 11 -12.34 -9.55 14.30
N ASP A 12 -11.83 -10.17 13.24
CA ASP A 12 -10.68 -11.06 13.31
C ASP A 12 -9.36 -10.28 13.31
N LEU A 13 -9.33 -9.14 12.61
CA LEU A 13 -8.14 -8.31 12.45
C LEU A 13 -8.47 -6.81 12.53
N VAL A 14 -7.77 -6.09 13.40
CA VAL A 14 -7.78 -4.63 13.41
C VAL A 14 -6.44 -4.12 12.89
N ILE A 15 -6.48 -3.28 11.86
CA ILE A 15 -5.32 -2.61 11.30
C ILE A 15 -5.33 -1.15 11.76
N LEU A 16 -4.34 -0.77 12.57
CA LEU A 16 -4.19 0.60 13.05
C LEU A 16 -3.28 1.38 12.09
N GLY A 17 -3.89 2.25 11.28
CA GLY A 17 -3.24 3.13 10.33
C GLY A 17 -3.47 2.74 8.87
N ALA A 18 -4.16 3.61 8.14
CA ALA A 18 -4.40 3.56 6.70
C ALA A 18 -3.22 4.11 5.88
N GLY A 19 -1.98 3.86 6.33
CA GLY A 19 -0.77 4.21 5.60
C GLY A 19 -0.51 3.24 4.44
N CYS A 20 0.68 3.31 3.83
CA CYS A 20 1.07 2.32 2.80
C CYS A 20 0.96 0.88 3.31
N ALA A 21 1.48 0.59 4.51
CA ALA A 21 1.43 -0.75 5.06
C ALA A 21 0.00 -1.25 5.31
N GLY A 22 -0.83 -0.48 6.02
CA GLY A 22 -2.19 -0.90 6.36
C GLY A 22 -3.10 -1.04 5.15
N LEU A 23 -3.08 -0.06 4.24
CA LEU A 23 -3.86 -0.13 3.01
C LEU A 23 -3.37 -1.22 2.06
N SER A 24 -2.06 -1.47 1.97
CA SER A 24 -1.54 -2.59 1.17
C SER A 24 -2.00 -3.93 1.72
N LEU A 25 -2.00 -4.10 3.05
CA LEU A 25 -2.50 -5.32 3.68
C LEU A 25 -4.00 -5.49 3.43
N ALA A 26 -4.80 -4.45 3.66
CA ALA A 26 -6.24 -4.49 3.43
C ALA A 26 -6.59 -4.80 1.96
N ALA A 27 -5.97 -4.11 1.00
CA ALA A 27 -6.18 -4.40 -0.43
C ALA A 27 -5.77 -5.84 -0.82
N ARG A 28 -4.71 -6.37 -0.19
CA ARG A 28 -4.29 -7.76 -0.46
C ARG A 28 -5.24 -8.79 0.14
N LEU A 29 -5.85 -8.49 1.29
CA LEU A 29 -6.89 -9.32 1.91
C LEU A 29 -8.19 -9.27 1.10
N ALA A 30 -8.56 -8.11 0.56
CA ALA A 30 -9.74 -7.94 -0.30
C ALA A 30 -9.66 -8.79 -1.58
N SER A 31 -8.49 -8.79 -2.21
CA SER A 31 -8.22 -9.54 -3.45
C SER A 31 -7.95 -11.04 -3.25
N GLY A 32 -8.00 -11.54 -2.01
CA GLY A 32 -7.71 -12.94 -1.68
C GLY A 32 -8.95 -13.72 -1.21
N ASP A 33 -8.84 -15.05 -1.24
CA ASP A 33 -9.93 -15.98 -0.87
C ASP A 33 -10.08 -16.21 0.65
N GLY A 34 -9.53 -15.31 1.49
CA GLY A 34 -9.68 -15.41 2.94
C GLY A 34 -11.13 -15.14 3.37
N ASP A 35 -11.41 -15.25 4.67
CA ASP A 35 -12.74 -14.99 5.26
C ASP A 35 -12.70 -14.06 6.48
N LEU A 36 -11.52 -13.50 6.80
CA LEU A 36 -11.31 -12.61 7.94
C LEU A 36 -12.16 -11.33 7.81
N ARG A 37 -12.86 -10.97 8.89
CA ARG A 37 -13.48 -9.65 9.05
C ARG A 37 -12.43 -8.67 9.56
N VAL A 38 -12.15 -7.63 8.79
CA VAL A 38 -11.06 -6.67 9.01
C VAL A 38 -11.63 -5.28 9.25
N VAL A 39 -11.08 -4.57 10.23
CA VAL A 39 -11.38 -3.15 10.45
C VAL A 39 -10.10 -2.33 10.34
N LEU A 40 -10.11 -1.30 9.50
CA LEU A 40 -9.04 -0.33 9.32
C LEU A 40 -9.37 0.94 10.09
N VAL A 41 -8.49 1.35 11.03
CA VAL A 41 -8.69 2.55 11.84
C VAL A 41 -7.58 3.55 11.57
N ASP A 42 -7.93 4.76 11.13
CA ASP A 42 -6.98 5.86 10.94
C ASP A 42 -7.61 7.19 11.41
N PRO A 43 -6.85 8.06 12.10
CA PRO A 43 -7.36 9.37 12.50
C PRO A 43 -7.61 10.33 11.33
N ARG A 44 -7.05 10.05 10.14
CA ARG A 44 -7.24 10.89 8.95
C ARG A 44 -8.64 10.73 8.39
N THR A 45 -9.25 11.86 8.06
CA THR A 45 -10.56 11.93 7.41
C THR A 45 -10.48 12.16 5.90
N ALA A 46 -9.28 12.44 5.38
CA ALA A 46 -9.03 12.65 3.97
C ALA A 46 -7.62 12.20 3.58
N PHE A 47 -7.49 11.73 2.34
CA PHE A 47 -6.23 11.31 1.74
C PHE A 47 -5.79 12.35 0.70
N ALA A 48 -4.90 13.26 1.12
CA ALA A 48 -4.28 14.23 0.23
C ALA A 48 -3.08 13.61 -0.50
N ASP A 49 -2.53 14.34 -1.47
CA ASP A 49 -1.27 13.96 -2.09
C ASP A 49 -0.07 14.41 -1.25
N ASP A 50 0.13 13.74 -0.12
CA ASP A 50 1.09 14.12 0.93
C ASP A 50 2.27 13.15 1.05
N ARG A 51 2.26 12.05 0.30
CA ARG A 51 3.28 10.98 0.37
C ARG A 51 3.85 10.62 -0.99
N SER A 52 4.99 9.96 -0.94
CA SER A 52 5.69 9.39 -2.08
C SER A 52 6.02 7.94 -1.74
N TRP A 53 5.58 7.01 -2.59
CA TRP A 53 5.86 5.59 -2.42
C TRP A 53 6.84 5.17 -3.50
N SER A 54 8.04 4.80 -3.08
CA SER A 54 9.09 4.44 -4.02
C SER A 54 9.77 3.14 -3.64
N PHE A 55 9.97 2.26 -4.61
CA PHE A 55 10.43 0.90 -4.41
C PHE A 55 11.12 0.37 -5.67
N TRP A 56 11.91 -0.70 -5.52
CA TRP A 56 12.47 -1.43 -6.65
C TRP A 56 11.52 -2.56 -7.05
N GLN A 57 11.14 -2.64 -8.32
CA GLN A 57 10.32 -3.74 -8.82
C GLN A 57 10.52 -3.98 -10.32
N HIS A 58 10.18 -5.20 -10.76
CA HIS A 58 10.01 -5.53 -12.17
C HIS A 58 8.71 -4.96 -12.74
N ASP A 59 8.49 -5.03 -14.05
CA ASP A 59 7.29 -4.48 -14.68
C ASP A 59 5.99 -5.22 -14.31
N HIS A 60 6.08 -6.43 -13.75
CA HIS A 60 4.93 -7.27 -13.41
C HIS A 60 4.54 -7.16 -11.93
N HIS A 61 3.66 -6.21 -11.60
CA HIS A 61 3.07 -6.07 -10.27
C HIS A 61 1.72 -5.33 -10.32
N PRO A 62 0.85 -5.47 -9.31
CA PRO A 62 -0.50 -4.89 -9.32
C PRO A 62 -0.55 -3.36 -9.39
N LEU A 63 0.53 -2.68 -8.99
CA LEU A 63 0.60 -1.22 -8.94
C LEU A 63 1.17 -0.61 -10.23
N ARG A 64 1.43 -1.41 -11.27
CA ARG A 64 2.16 -0.95 -12.46
C ARG A 64 1.48 0.25 -13.13
N ASP A 65 0.15 0.23 -13.21
CA ASP A 65 -0.64 1.24 -13.90
C ASP A 65 -0.68 2.60 -13.19
N ILE A 66 -0.26 2.65 -11.91
CA ILE A 66 -0.21 3.90 -11.13
C ILE A 66 1.22 4.41 -10.89
N VAL A 67 2.23 3.80 -11.54
CA VAL A 67 3.61 4.30 -11.50
C VAL A 67 3.69 5.63 -12.23
N ALA A 68 4.00 6.69 -11.49
CA ALA A 68 4.11 8.05 -12.01
C ALA A 68 5.49 8.35 -12.62
N HIS A 69 6.54 7.69 -12.11
CA HIS A 69 7.89 7.81 -12.66
C HIS A 69 8.73 6.57 -12.34
N GLU A 70 9.73 6.28 -13.17
CA GLU A 70 10.67 5.21 -12.90
C GLU A 70 12.10 5.49 -13.40
N TRP A 71 13.09 4.96 -12.67
CA TRP A 71 14.50 5.05 -12.99
C TRP A 71 15.09 3.65 -13.15
N GLY A 72 15.60 3.35 -14.34
CA GLY A 72 16.22 2.06 -14.63
C GLY A 72 17.64 1.89 -14.09
N GLY A 73 18.19 2.84 -13.33
CA GLY A 73 19.56 2.75 -12.83
C GLY A 73 19.87 3.85 -11.82
N TRP A 74 20.95 3.67 -11.08
CA TRP A 74 21.40 4.61 -10.06
C TRP A 74 22.89 4.85 -10.18
N THR A 75 23.34 5.99 -9.67
CA THR A 75 24.77 6.32 -9.56
C THR A 75 25.07 6.63 -8.11
N TYR A 76 26.14 6.06 -7.58
CA TYR A 76 26.68 6.42 -6.27
C TYR A 76 28.11 6.91 -6.44
N ALA A 77 28.54 7.77 -5.51
CA ALA A 77 29.90 8.29 -5.48
C ALA A 77 30.46 8.16 -4.06
N ASP A 78 31.77 7.91 -3.96
CA ASP A 78 32.46 8.00 -2.68
C ASP A 78 32.91 9.44 -2.37
N LEU A 79 33.41 9.65 -1.15
CA LEU A 79 33.86 10.96 -0.68
C LEU A 79 35.07 11.49 -1.45
N ALA A 80 35.78 10.65 -2.20
CA ALA A 80 36.89 11.04 -3.06
C ALA A 80 36.43 11.41 -4.49
N GLY A 81 35.12 11.38 -4.75
CA GLY A 81 34.53 11.76 -6.04
C GLY A 81 34.56 10.66 -7.11
N ARG A 82 34.94 9.42 -6.76
CA ARG A 82 34.80 8.30 -7.69
C ARG A 82 33.35 7.87 -7.72
N SER A 83 32.77 7.76 -8.91
CA SER A 83 31.39 7.32 -9.10
C SER A 83 31.29 6.04 -9.92
N ALA A 84 30.22 5.28 -9.66
CA ALA A 84 29.84 4.13 -10.45
C ALA A 84 28.33 4.14 -10.69
N SER A 85 27.93 3.82 -11.91
CA SER A 85 26.53 3.67 -12.30
C SER A 85 26.18 2.20 -12.43
N HIS A 86 24.99 1.83 -11.94
CA HIS A 86 24.49 0.46 -11.95
C HIS A 86 23.06 0.41 -12.46
N ARG A 87 22.72 -0.74 -13.05
CA ARG A 87 21.37 -1.10 -13.51
C ARG A 87 21.19 -2.60 -13.32
N VAL A 88 19.99 -3.01 -12.96
CA VAL A 88 19.57 -4.42 -12.97
C VAL A 88 18.59 -4.60 -14.14
N PRO A 89 18.91 -5.46 -15.14
CA PRO A 89 18.00 -5.69 -16.26
C PRO A 89 16.60 -6.09 -15.79
N GLY A 90 15.59 -5.41 -16.32
CA GLY A 90 14.19 -5.67 -16.00
C GLY A 90 13.70 -5.14 -14.64
N MET A 91 14.54 -4.46 -13.84
CA MET A 91 14.13 -3.86 -12.56
C MET A 91 14.31 -2.33 -12.62
N SER A 92 13.31 -1.58 -12.17
CA SER A 92 13.36 -0.13 -12.06
C SER A 92 13.06 0.31 -10.64
N TYR A 93 13.62 1.46 -10.23
CA TYR A 93 13.14 2.18 -9.07
C TYR A 93 11.91 2.94 -9.50
N GLN A 94 10.77 2.65 -8.91
CA GLN A 94 9.49 3.22 -9.31
C GLN A 94 9.02 4.18 -8.24
N TYR A 95 8.23 5.16 -8.66
CA TYR A 95 7.62 6.17 -7.82
C TYR A 95 6.12 6.25 -8.11
N ILE A 96 5.32 6.23 -7.06
CA ILE A 96 3.87 6.41 -7.07
C ILE A 96 3.53 7.62 -6.20
N ARG A 97 2.63 8.47 -6.71
CA ARG A 97 2.06 9.59 -5.95
C ARG A 97 1.18 9.04 -4.84
N GLY A 98 1.23 9.63 -3.65
CA GLY A 98 0.44 9.18 -2.50
C GLY A 98 -1.05 9.07 -2.83
N VAL A 99 -1.59 10.09 -3.50
CA VAL A 99 -3.01 10.13 -3.89
C VAL A 99 -3.43 8.98 -4.82
N ASP A 100 -2.58 8.57 -5.75
CA ASP A 100 -2.92 7.51 -6.70
C ASP A 100 -2.86 6.14 -6.03
N PHE A 101 -1.92 5.94 -5.10
CA PHE A 101 -1.90 4.77 -4.22
C PHE A 101 -3.16 4.69 -3.34
N TYR A 102 -3.56 5.80 -2.71
CA TYR A 102 -4.76 5.82 -1.87
C TYR A 102 -6.02 5.48 -2.66
N ARG A 103 -6.18 6.07 -3.85
CA ARG A 103 -7.31 5.75 -4.74
C ARG A 103 -7.33 4.28 -5.14
N TRP A 104 -6.19 3.75 -5.56
CA TRP A 104 -6.06 2.34 -5.92
C TRP A 104 -6.44 1.44 -4.74
N ALA A 105 -5.82 1.62 -3.57
CA ALA A 105 -6.06 0.73 -2.43
C ALA A 105 -7.50 0.81 -1.91
N LEU A 106 -8.08 2.01 -1.85
CA LEU A 106 -9.49 2.17 -1.43
C LEU A 106 -10.46 1.57 -2.45
N ALA A 107 -10.15 1.61 -3.75
CA ALA A 107 -10.96 0.96 -4.78
C ALA A 107 -10.92 -0.58 -4.65
N GLU A 108 -9.76 -1.16 -4.37
CA GLU A 108 -9.62 -2.60 -4.11
C GLU A 108 -10.43 -3.03 -2.87
N ILE A 109 -10.45 -2.20 -1.83
CA ILE A 109 -11.14 -2.50 -0.56
C ILE A 109 -12.66 -2.31 -0.69
N ALA A 110 -13.12 -1.29 -1.42
CA ALA A 110 -14.55 -0.92 -1.47
C ALA A 110 -15.49 -2.00 -2.04
N GLY A 111 -14.95 -3.02 -2.71
CA GLY A 111 -15.72 -4.16 -3.22
C GLY A 111 -15.93 -5.29 -2.21
N ASP A 112 -15.40 -5.19 -0.99
CA ASP A 112 -15.37 -6.28 -0.02
C ASP A 112 -15.99 -5.90 1.32
N ASP A 113 -17.21 -6.37 1.56
CA ASP A 113 -17.98 -6.13 2.79
C ASP A 113 -17.32 -6.69 4.06
N ARG A 114 -16.27 -7.51 3.92
CA ARG A 114 -15.49 -8.02 5.06
C ARG A 114 -14.51 -7.00 5.61
N ILE A 115 -14.16 -5.98 4.82
CA ILE A 115 -13.13 -5.00 5.18
C ILE A 115 -13.78 -3.62 5.30
N ALA A 116 -13.83 -3.12 6.53
CA ALA A 116 -14.44 -1.84 6.89
C ALA A 116 -13.41 -0.79 7.32
#